data_AF-A0A842XCQ0-F1
#
_entry.id   AF-A0A842XCQ0-F1
#
_cell.length_a   1.000
_cell.length_b   1.000
_cell.length_c   1.000
_cell.angle_alpha   90.00
_cell.angle_beta   90.00
_cell.angle_gamma   90.00
#
_symmetry.space_group_name_H-M   'P 1'
#
loop_
_entity.id
_entity.type
_entity.pdbx_description
1 polymer ?
#
loop_
_entity_poly.entity_id
_entity_poly.type
_entity_poly.pdbx_seq_one_letter_code
_entity_poly.pdbx_strand_id
1 'polypeptide(L)' 'MKITQCVRGDIGTVAMIFISIPKMLKASPGLVTMKDFPIPFAVLKDMRKYIR' A
#
# COMPACT_ATOMS: atom_id res chain seq x y z
N MET A 1 9.81 -13.14 -12.80
CA MET A 1 9.97 -13.05 -11.35
C MET A 1 9.29 -14.28 -10.74
N LYS A 2 10.06 -15.20 -10.14
CA LYS A 2 9.53 -16.45 -9.59
C LYS A 2 9.43 -16.27 -8.08
N ILE A 3 8.22 -16.38 -7.51
CA ILE A 3 8.07 -16.41 -6.05
C ILE A 3 8.72 -17.72 -5.60
N THR A 4 9.93 -17.61 -5.05
CA THR A 4 10.66 -18.74 -4.51
C THR A 4 10.13 -18.94 -3.10
N GLN A 5 9.36 -20.00 -2.90
CA GLN A 5 8.69 -20.34 -1.64
C GLN A 5 7.45 -19.47 -1.36
N CYS A 6 7.60 -18.36 -0.64
CA CYS A 6 6.52 -17.47 -0.17
C CYS A 6 7.02 -16.03 -0.07
N VAL A 7 6.10 -15.06 -0.11
CA VAL A 7 6.41 -13.68 0.28
C VAL A 7 6.47 -13.62 1.81
N ARG A 8 7.49 -12.96 2.38
CA ARG A 8 7.54 -12.67 3.82
C ARG A 8 6.31 -11.86 4.21
N GLY A 9 5.37 -12.51 4.92
CA GLY A 9 4.05 -11.96 5.18
C GLY A 9 4.08 -10.79 6.15
N ASP A 10 4.98 -10.81 7.13
CA ASP A 10 5.25 -9.71 8.07
C ASP A 10 5.65 -8.42 7.33
N ILE A 11 6.70 -8.51 6.53
CA ILE A 11 7.21 -7.36 5.77
C ILE A 11 6.24 -6.97 4.66
N GLY A 12 5.60 -7.95 4.03
CA GLY A 12 4.57 -7.72 3.02
C GLY A 12 3.35 -6.99 3.58
N THR A 13 2.89 -7.36 4.77
CA THR A 13 1.74 -6.73 5.44
C THR A 13 2.06 -5.30 5.83
N VAL A 14 3.21 -5.09 6.49
CA VAL A 14 3.65 -3.75 6.87
C VAL A 14 3.84 -2.88 5.62
N ALA A 15 4.52 -3.38 4.59
CA ALA A 15 4.71 -2.65 3.34
C ALA A 15 3.36 -2.29 2.68
N MET A 16 2.41 -3.22 2.67
CA MET A 16 1.09 -3.01 2.07
C MET A 16 0.29 -1.92 2.80
N ILE A 17 0.32 -1.92 4.14
CA ILE A 17 -0.31 -0.88 4.96
C ILE A 17 0.32 0.48 4.68
N PHE A 18 1.64 0.57 4.70
CA PHE A 18 2.33 1.83 4.45
C PHE A 18 2.01 2.39 3.07
N ILE A 19 2.08 1.56 2.01
CA ILE A 19 1.77 1.98 0.64
C ILE A 19 0.30 2.41 0.48
N SER A 20 -0.64 1.86 1.26
CA SER A 20 -2.07 2.18 1.13
C SER A 20 -2.47 3.48 1.83
N ILE A 21 -1.81 3.89 2.93
CA ILE A 21 -2.11 5.14 3.66
C ILE A 21 -2.30 6.37 2.76
N PRO A 22 -1.36 6.75 1.87
CA PRO A 22 -1.53 7.94 1.04
C PRO A 22 -2.63 7.80 -0.01
N LYS A 23 -3.00 6.57 -0.38
CA LYS A 23 -4.12 6.30 -1.30
C LYS A 23 -5.46 6.46 -0.58
N MET A 24 -5.55 5.99 0.67
CA MET A 24 -6.74 6.14 1.51
C MET A 24 -7.01 7.61 1.85
N LEU A 25 -5.97 8.38 2.17
CA LEU A 25 -6.11 9.81 2.46
C LEU A 25 -6.66 10.64 1.28
N LYS A 26 -6.49 10.14 0.04
CA LYS A 26 -7.00 10.78 -1.18
C LYS A 26 -8.31 10.18 -1.68
N ALA A 27 -8.77 9.09 -1.07
CA ALA A 27 -9.98 8.40 -1.50
C ALA A 27 -11.22 9.16 -1.04
N SER A 28 -12.34 8.96 -1.74
CA SER A 28 -13.65 9.43 -1.29
C SER A 28 -14.00 8.79 0.05
N PRO A 29 -14.67 9.53 0.97
CA PRO A 29 -15.10 8.97 2.25
C PRO A 29 -16.08 7.81 2.03
N GLY A 30 -15.83 6.69 2.71
CA GLY A 30 -16.65 5.48 2.59
C GLY A 30 -15.84 4.21 2.82
N LEU A 31 -16.48 3.05 2.64
CA LEU A 31 -15.80 1.76 2.64
C LEU A 31 -15.12 1.54 1.29
N VAL A 32 -13.80 1.57 1.30
CA VAL A 32 -12.98 1.37 0.11
C VAL A 32 -12.22 0.05 0.22
N THR A 33 -12.15 -0.69 -0.88
CA THR A 33 -11.49 -1.99 -0.96
C THR A 33 -10.25 -1.91 -1.84
N MET A 34 -9.38 -2.91 -1.74
CA MET A 34 -8.17 -2.97 -2.58
C MET A 34 -8.46 -3.07 -4.09
N LYS A 35 -9.68 -3.42 -4.50
CA LYS A 35 -10.08 -3.43 -5.92
C LYS A 35 -10.32 -2.03 -6.48
N ASP A 36 -10.64 -1.08 -5.61
CA ASP A 36 -10.97 0.29 -6.00
C ASP A 36 -9.70 1.14 -6.19
N PHE A 37 -8.54 0.62 -5.75
CA PHE A 37 -7.26 1.31 -5.86
C PHE A 37 -6.40 0.78 -7.00
N PRO A 38 -5.56 1.64 -7.60
CA PRO A 38 -4.53 1.18 -8.52
C PRO A 38 -3.57 0.24 -7.81
N ILE A 39 -3.00 -0.68 -8.59
CA ILE A 39 -2.09 -1.76 -8.15
C ILE A 39 -1.07 -1.23 -7.13
N PRO A 40 -0.88 -1.91 -5.98
CA PRO A 40 0.11 -1.51 -4.99
C PRO A 40 1.52 -1.57 -5.57
N PHE A 41 2.32 -0.53 -5.35
CA PHE A 41 3.71 -0.43 -5.78
C PHE A 41 4.57 0.09 -4.63
N ALA A 42 5.83 -0.36 -4.56
CA ALA A 42 6.75 0.04 -3.51
C ALA A 42 7.01 1.56 -3.56
N VAL A 43 6.68 2.25 -2.48
CA VAL A 43 6.96 3.68 -2.32
C VAL A 43 8.34 3.83 -1.69
N LEU A 44 9.32 4.28 -2.48
CA LEU A 44 10.70 4.55 -2.04
C LEU A 44 10.88 5.93 -1.37
N LYS A 45 9.82 6.75 -1.32
CA LYS A 45 9.86 8.13 -0.83
C LYS A 45 9.31 8.23 0.60
N ASP A 46 9.80 9.21 1.37
CA ASP A 46 9.32 9.47 2.73
C ASP A 46 7.79 9.70 2.74
N MET A 47 7.08 8.83 3.46
CA MET A 47 5.62 8.80 3.52
C MET A 47 5.02 10.05 4.17
N ARG A 48 5.79 10.74 5.02
CA ARG A 48 5.36 11.98 5.69
C ARG A 48 5.06 13.11 4.71
N LYS A 49 5.65 13.10 3.52
CA LYS A 49 5.39 14.10 2.47
C LYS A 49 4.01 13.98 1.84
N TYR A 50 3.29 12.88 2.08
CA TYR A 50 1.95 12.63 1.54
C TYR A 50 0.82 12.95 2.52
N ILE A 51 1.16 13.24 3.78
CA ILE A 51 0.24 13.72 4.80
C ILE A 51 0.25 15.25 4.67
N ARG A 52 -0.83 15.83 4.15
CA ARG A 52 -1.00 17.27 4.00
C ARG A 52 -2.21 17.73 4.80
#